data_AF-A0A8H5LGW2-F1
#
_entry.id   AF-A0A8H5LGW2-F1
#
_cell.length_a   1.000
_cell.length_b   1.000
_cell.length_c   1.000
_cell.angle_alpha   90.00
_cell.angle_beta   90.00
_cell.angle_gamma   90.00
#
_symmetry.space_group_name_H-M   'P 1'
#
loop_
_entity.id
_entity.type
_entity.pdbx_description
1 polymer ?
#
loop_
_entity_poly.entity_id
_entity_poly.type
_entity_poly.pdbx_seq_one_letter_code
_entity_poly.pdbx_strand_id
1 'polypeptide(L)'
;MGDVATALARLQNTIDDLKNNDIRGLRNDIRGIRDDVNTDLAAITTRLDGLEHSIVLGRAEAANDRRRLMNAREVVVSGQVSLKMQKIAPGSGYQLALPLRGAVNLPLDYLPGAIPAVGAELGYTPSNIDALQHLDILRAVIFYNEDFHILHTDDVGERRRKFRAWHTM
;
A
#
# COMPACT_ATOMS: atom_id res chain seq x y z
N MET A 1 -73.28 -30.96 -9.02
CA MET A 1 -72.04 -31.25 -8.25
C MET A 1 -70.82 -31.45 -9.16
N GLY A 2 -70.94 -31.93 -10.41
CA GLY A 2 -69.81 -32.11 -11.34
C GLY A 2 -69.04 -30.81 -11.68
N ASP A 3 -69.75 -29.72 -12.00
CA ASP A 3 -69.11 -28.47 -12.44
C ASP A 3 -68.25 -27.80 -11.36
N VAL A 4 -68.66 -27.91 -10.09
CA VAL A 4 -67.90 -27.36 -8.95
C VAL A 4 -66.60 -28.14 -8.75
N ALA A 5 -66.64 -29.47 -8.85
CA ALA A 5 -65.44 -30.31 -8.74
C ALA A 5 -64.45 -30.04 -9.88
N THR A 6 -64.94 -29.84 -11.10
CA THR A 6 -64.10 -29.47 -12.25
C THR A 6 -63.47 -28.08 -12.09
N ALA A 7 -64.23 -27.10 -11.60
CA ALA A 7 -63.71 -25.76 -11.32
C ALA A 7 -62.62 -25.78 -10.24
N LEU A 8 -62.83 -26.54 -9.16
CA LEU A 8 -61.82 -26.74 -8.11
C LEU A 8 -60.54 -27.39 -8.65
N ALA A 9 -60.66 -28.42 -9.48
CA ALA A 9 -59.50 -29.08 -10.09
C ALA A 9 -58.69 -28.12 -10.97
N ARG A 10 -59.36 -27.26 -11.75
CA ARG A 10 -58.69 -26.23 -12.57
C ARG A 10 -57.96 -25.21 -11.71
N LEU A 11 -58.60 -24.69 -10.66
CA LEU A 11 -57.97 -23.76 -9.73
C LEU A 11 -56.76 -24.39 -9.04
N GLN A 12 -56.86 -25.66 -8.65
CA GLN A 12 -55.76 -26.39 -8.04
C GLN A 12 -54.55 -26.47 -9.00
N ASN A 13 -54.79 -26.84 -10.26
CA ASN A 13 -53.74 -26.90 -11.28
C ASN A 13 -53.08 -25.52 -11.49
N THR A 14 -53.87 -24.45 -11.60
CA THR A 14 -53.32 -23.08 -11.75
C THR A 14 -52.47 -22.67 -10.53
N ILE A 15 -52.93 -23.00 -9.32
CA ILE A 15 -52.17 -22.74 -8.09
C ILE A 15 -50.85 -23.51 -8.10
N ASP A 16 -50.87 -24.76 -8.54
CA ASP A 16 -49.68 -25.61 -8.58
C ASP A 16 -48.69 -25.12 -9.64
N ASP A 17 -49.15 -24.70 -10.81
CA ASP A 17 -48.31 -24.10 -11.85
C ASP A 17 -47.65 -22.80 -11.37
N LEU A 18 -48.43 -21.88 -10.80
CA LEU A 18 -47.92 -20.63 -10.23
C LEU A 18 -46.85 -20.88 -9.16
N LYS A 19 -47.08 -21.85 -8.26
CA LYS A 19 -46.15 -22.15 -7.17
C LYS A 19 -44.88 -22.83 -7.67
N ASN A 20 -45.03 -23.84 -8.53
CA ASN A 20 -43.95 -24.76 -8.85
C ASN A 20 -43.08 -24.26 -10.00
N ASN A 21 -43.66 -23.51 -10.93
CA ASN A 21 -42.94 -23.01 -12.10
C ASN A 21 -42.59 -21.54 -11.90
N ASP A 22 -43.59 -20.68 -11.77
CA ASP A 22 -43.36 -19.22 -11.83
C ASP A 22 -42.66 -18.70 -10.57
N ILE A 23 -43.23 -18.94 -9.39
CA ILE A 23 -42.67 -18.44 -8.12
C ILE A 23 -41.32 -19.08 -7.83
N ARG A 24 -41.16 -20.38 -8.10
CA ARG A 24 -39.89 -21.08 -7.90
C ARG A 24 -38.82 -20.59 -8.88
N GLY A 25 -39.18 -20.40 -10.15
CA GLY A 25 -38.33 -19.84 -11.19
C GLY A 25 -37.83 -18.46 -10.79
N LEU A 26 -38.76 -17.54 -10.51
CA LEU A 26 -38.42 -16.18 -10.06
C LEU A 26 -37.53 -16.18 -8.81
N ARG A 27 -37.77 -17.08 -7.85
CA ARG A 27 -36.92 -17.17 -6.66
C ARG A 27 -35.50 -17.61 -7.00
N ASN A 28 -35.33 -18.53 -7.94
CA ASN A 28 -34.02 -18.97 -8.40
C ASN A 28 -33.32 -17.85 -9.17
N ASP A 29 -34.03 -17.14 -10.03
CA ASP A 29 -33.50 -16.00 -10.78
C ASP A 29 -33.04 -14.87 -9.83
N ILE A 30 -33.87 -14.53 -8.84
CA ILE A 30 -33.52 -13.53 -7.81
C ILE A 30 -32.30 -13.96 -7.02
N ARG A 31 -32.15 -15.25 -6.72
CA ARG A 31 -30.96 -15.77 -6.04
C ARG A 31 -29.73 -15.65 -6.93
N GLY A 32 -29.83 -16.04 -8.20
CA GLY A 32 -28.74 -15.90 -9.17
C GLY A 32 -28.28 -14.46 -9.31
N ILE A 33 -29.21 -13.54 -9.53
CA ILE A 33 -28.91 -12.10 -9.64
C ILE A 33 -28.22 -11.59 -8.36
N ARG A 34 -28.68 -12.01 -7.17
CA ARG A 34 -28.05 -11.61 -5.91
C ARG A 34 -26.60 -12.09 -5.82
N ASP A 35 -26.34 -13.33 -6.20
CA ASP A 35 -25.01 -13.93 -6.13
C ASP A 35 -24.05 -13.26 -7.13
N ASP A 36 -24.55 -12.94 -8.33
CA ASP A 36 -23.81 -12.18 -9.34
C ASP A 36 -23.46 -10.76 -8.82
N VAL A 37 -24.44 -10.04 -8.27
CA VAL A 37 -24.23 -8.69 -7.69
C VAL A 37 -23.22 -8.71 -6.55
N ASN A 38 -23.26 -9.72 -5.68
CA ASN A 38 -22.30 -9.85 -4.58
C ASN A 38 -20.88 -10.10 -5.11
N THR A 39 -20.75 -10.90 -6.16
CA THR A 39 -19.46 -11.19 -6.81
C THR A 39 -18.88 -9.93 -7.45
N ASP A 40 -19.71 -9.18 -8.19
CA ASP A 40 -19.31 -7.93 -8.81
C ASP A 40 -18.91 -6.88 -7.77
N LEU A 41 -19.65 -6.77 -6.66
CA LEU A 41 -19.34 -5.84 -5.59
C LEU A 41 -17.96 -6.14 -4.96
N ALA A 42 -17.66 -7.41 -4.68
CA ALA A 42 -16.36 -7.81 -4.14
C ALA A 42 -15.21 -7.49 -5.11
N ALA A 43 -15.43 -7.72 -6.41
CA ALA A 43 -14.46 -7.37 -7.45
C ALA A 43 -14.24 -5.84 -7.55
N ILE A 44 -15.31 -5.05 -7.46
CA ILE A 44 -15.23 -3.57 -7.46
C ILE A 44 -14.45 -3.07 -6.24
N THR A 45 -14.76 -3.56 -5.03
CA THR A 45 -14.04 -3.18 -3.81
C THR A 45 -12.55 -3.47 -3.94
N THR A 46 -12.18 -4.67 -4.42
CA THR A 46 -10.77 -5.05 -4.62
C THR A 46 -10.06 -4.11 -5.61
N ARG A 47 -10.75 -3.72 -6.69
CA ARG A 47 -10.22 -2.76 -7.68
C ARG A 47 -10.07 -1.36 -7.12
N LEU A 48 -11.02 -0.90 -6.29
CA LEU A 48 -10.94 0.41 -5.63
C LEU A 48 -9.75 0.47 -4.66
N ASP A 49 -9.57 -0.55 -3.82
CA ASP A 49 -8.43 -0.64 -2.89
C ASP A 49 -7.09 -0.61 -3.66
N GLY A 50 -7.01 -1.31 -4.79
CA GLY A 50 -5.84 -1.30 -5.67
C GLY A 50 -5.56 0.08 -6.27
N LEU A 51 -6.60 0.78 -6.74
CA LEU A 51 -6.47 2.13 -7.29
C LEU A 51 -6.06 3.14 -6.23
N GLU A 52 -6.62 3.07 -5.02
CA GLU A 52 -6.22 3.91 -3.90
C GLU A 52 -4.73 3.73 -3.58
N HIS A 53 -4.26 2.48 -3.52
CA HIS A 53 -2.84 2.19 -3.32
C HIS A 53 -1.96 2.78 -4.44
N SER A 54 -2.35 2.61 -5.70
CA SER A 54 -1.62 3.20 -6.85
C SER A 54 -1.58 4.72 -6.83
N ILE A 55 -2.67 5.38 -6.41
CA ILE A 55 -2.72 6.85 -6.30
C ILE A 55 -1.78 7.34 -5.20
N VAL A 56 -1.77 6.70 -4.03
CA VAL A 56 -0.87 7.09 -2.93
C VAL A 56 0.59 6.88 -3.34
N LEU A 57 0.91 5.74 -3.97
CA LEU A 57 2.25 5.48 -4.48
C LEU A 57 2.68 6.52 -5.51
N GLY A 58 1.86 6.77 -6.54
CA GLY A 58 2.18 7.74 -7.59
C GLY A 58 2.33 9.17 -7.07
N ARG A 59 1.55 9.57 -6.05
CA ARG A 59 1.73 10.86 -5.36
C ARG A 59 3.07 10.93 -4.62
N ALA A 60 3.46 9.84 -3.95
CA ALA A 60 4.73 9.78 -3.23
C ALA A 60 5.94 9.81 -4.18
N GLU A 61 5.88 9.07 -5.29
CA GLU A 61 6.89 9.11 -6.35
C GLU A 61 7.02 10.52 -6.95
N ALA A 62 5.91 11.13 -7.36
CA ALA A 62 5.93 12.48 -7.92
C ALA A 62 6.43 13.53 -6.92
N ALA A 63 6.09 13.41 -5.64
CA ALA A 63 6.61 14.27 -4.59
C ALA A 63 8.12 14.11 -4.41
N ASN A 64 8.61 12.86 -4.41
CA ASN A 64 10.04 12.54 -4.32
C ASN A 64 10.82 13.05 -5.54
N ASP A 65 10.30 12.88 -6.75
CA ASP A 65 10.96 13.36 -7.97
C ASP A 65 11.05 14.89 -8.00
N ARG A 66 9.97 15.57 -7.60
CA ARG A 66 10.00 17.02 -7.41
C ARG A 66 11.03 17.42 -6.37
N ARG A 67 11.15 16.66 -5.28
CA ARG A 67 12.13 16.93 -4.21
C ARG A 67 13.56 16.71 -4.68
N ARG A 68 13.83 15.63 -5.43
CA ARG A 68 15.13 15.34 -6.06
C ARG A 68 15.56 16.45 -6.99
N LEU A 69 14.64 16.96 -7.82
CA LEU A 69 14.92 18.09 -8.70
C LEU A 69 15.28 19.36 -7.92
N MET A 70 14.59 19.63 -6.80
CA MET A 70 14.94 20.76 -5.92
C MET A 70 16.31 20.54 -5.26
N ASN A 71 16.55 19.35 -4.71
CA ASN A 71 17.82 18.98 -4.08
C ASN A 71 18.99 19.09 -5.07
N ALA A 72 18.85 18.60 -6.31
CA ALA A 72 19.88 18.71 -7.34
C ALA A 72 20.26 20.17 -7.62
N ARG A 73 19.29 21.10 -7.58
CA ARG A 73 19.54 22.54 -7.72
C ARG A 73 20.17 23.13 -6.46
N GLU A 74 19.64 22.81 -5.28
CA GLU A 74 20.08 23.36 -4.00
C GLU A 74 21.49 22.91 -3.62
N VAL A 75 21.90 21.69 -4.00
CA VAL A 75 23.27 21.19 -3.81
C VAL A 75 24.28 22.07 -4.55
N VAL A 76 23.97 22.51 -5.77
CA VAL A 76 24.84 23.41 -6.55
C VAL A 76 24.95 24.79 -5.90
N VAL A 77 23.87 25.29 -5.30
CA VAL A 77 23.80 26.66 -4.75
C VAL A 77 24.33 26.75 -3.32
N SER A 78 23.97 25.79 -2.47
CA SER A 78 24.13 25.85 -1.01
C SER A 78 24.83 24.63 -0.41
N GLY A 79 25.03 23.56 -1.18
CA GLY A 79 25.53 22.27 -0.69
C GLY A 79 24.54 21.48 0.18
N GLN A 80 23.34 22.01 0.41
CA GLN A 80 22.30 21.40 1.26
C GLN A 80 21.36 20.48 0.46
N VAL A 81 20.75 19.53 1.18
CA VAL A 81 19.79 18.56 0.65
C VAL A 81 18.64 18.44 1.62
N SER A 82 17.40 18.58 1.15
CA SER A 82 16.23 18.25 1.95
C SER A 82 16.11 16.73 2.08
N LEU A 83 16.09 16.26 3.32
CA LEU A 83 15.92 14.83 3.65
C LEU A 83 14.44 14.38 3.65
N LYS A 84 13.49 15.28 3.43
CA LYS A 84 12.03 15.01 3.46
C LYS A 84 11.54 14.27 2.22
N MET A 85 11.86 12.99 2.16
CA MET A 85 11.35 12.05 1.15
C MET A 85 10.18 11.25 1.73
N GLN A 86 9.29 10.80 0.85
CA GLN A 86 8.15 9.97 1.19
C GLN A 86 8.48 8.49 0.95
N LYS A 87 7.96 7.62 1.81
CA LYS A 87 8.09 6.17 1.67
C LYS A 87 7.29 5.70 0.45
N ILE A 88 7.93 4.95 -0.44
CA ILE A 88 7.31 4.40 -1.65
C ILE A 88 7.16 2.88 -1.59
N ALA A 89 8.00 2.18 -0.83
CA ALA A 89 7.91 0.73 -0.66
C ALA A 89 7.15 0.39 0.64
N PRO A 90 6.15 -0.51 0.62
CA PRO A 90 5.53 -1.01 1.85
C PRO A 90 6.52 -1.85 2.67
N GLY A 91 6.17 -2.16 3.91
CA GLY A 91 7.00 -3.00 4.78
C GLY A 91 8.14 -2.25 5.48
N SER A 92 9.07 -3.01 6.06
CA SER A 92 10.22 -2.50 6.81
C SER A 92 11.52 -3.03 6.23
N GLY A 93 12.52 -2.15 6.07
CA GLY A 93 13.88 -2.50 5.67
C GLY A 93 14.74 -3.08 6.78
N TYR A 94 14.14 -3.59 7.88
CA TYR A 94 14.90 -4.14 9.00
C TYR A 94 15.90 -5.23 8.57
N GLN A 95 15.49 -6.12 7.67
CA GLN A 95 16.38 -7.16 7.13
C GLN A 95 17.52 -6.59 6.27
N LEU A 96 17.29 -5.47 5.58
CA LEU A 96 18.32 -4.75 4.82
C LEU A 96 19.32 -4.05 5.77
N ALA A 97 18.84 -3.51 6.88
CA ALA A 97 19.67 -2.83 7.86
C ALA A 97 20.51 -3.79 8.73
N LEU A 98 20.03 -5.02 8.95
CA LEU A 98 20.67 -6.00 9.83
C LEU A 98 22.14 -6.30 9.47
N PRO A 99 22.51 -6.60 8.21
CA PRO A 99 23.91 -6.81 7.84
C PRO A 99 24.75 -5.51 7.89
N LEU A 100 24.12 -4.34 7.83
CA LEU A 100 24.80 -3.04 7.80
C LEU A 100 25.13 -2.49 9.19
N ARG A 101 24.62 -3.10 10.27
CA ARG A 101 24.68 -2.56 11.64
C ARG A 101 26.08 -2.46 12.23
N GLY A 102 27.00 -3.37 11.87
CA GLY A 102 28.32 -3.44 12.49
C GLY A 102 28.24 -3.68 14.01
N ALA A 103 29.00 -2.90 14.79
CA ALA A 103 28.97 -2.91 16.26
C ALA A 103 27.82 -2.07 16.86
N VAL A 104 27.06 -1.35 16.03
CA VAL A 104 25.93 -0.54 16.50
C VAL A 104 24.72 -1.44 16.73
N ASN A 105 24.18 -1.41 17.94
CA ASN A 105 22.90 -2.03 18.21
C ASN A 105 21.81 -1.25 17.47
N LEU A 106 21.09 -1.93 16.59
CA LEU A 106 19.83 -1.41 16.06
C LEU A 106 18.85 -1.37 17.23
N PRO A 107 18.34 -0.19 17.62
CA PRO A 107 17.32 -0.11 18.65
C PRO A 107 16.11 -0.93 18.17
N LEU A 108 15.75 -1.98 18.91
CA LEU A 108 14.55 -2.80 18.64
C LEU A 108 13.28 -1.94 18.72
N ASP A 109 13.35 -0.89 19.53
CA ASP A 109 12.42 0.22 19.72
C ASP A 109 12.22 1.11 18.46
N TYR A 110 13.02 0.92 17.40
CA TYR A 110 12.82 1.56 16.09
C TYR A 110 12.20 0.64 15.03
N LEU A 111 11.81 -0.59 15.38
CA LEU A 111 10.71 -1.24 14.68
C LEU A 111 9.46 -0.50 15.15
N PRO A 112 8.93 0.46 14.38
CA PRO A 112 7.75 1.15 14.85
C PRO A 112 6.68 0.09 15.09
N GLY A 113 6.01 0.15 16.25
CA GLY A 113 4.96 -0.81 16.59
C GLY A 113 3.91 -0.95 15.48
N ALA A 114 3.82 0.04 14.59
CA ALA A 114 3.20 -0.04 13.28
C ALA A 114 4.20 0.32 12.15
N ILE A 115 4.30 -0.52 11.11
CA ILE A 115 5.08 -0.24 9.90
C ILE A 115 4.57 1.07 9.27
N PRO A 116 5.44 2.04 8.91
CA PRO A 116 4.99 3.30 8.30
C PRO A 116 4.32 3.04 6.95
N ALA A 117 3.23 3.75 6.70
CA ALA A 117 2.51 3.66 5.43
C ALA A 117 3.28 4.30 4.27
N VAL A 118 2.97 3.89 3.04
CA VAL A 118 3.40 4.62 1.83
C VAL A 118 2.90 6.06 1.90
N GLY A 119 3.74 7.01 1.49
CA GLY A 119 3.49 8.45 1.60
C GLY A 119 3.94 9.08 2.93
N ALA A 120 4.29 8.28 3.94
CA ALA A 120 4.84 8.81 5.19
C ALA A 120 6.25 9.40 4.97
N GLU A 121 6.60 10.41 5.75
CA GLU A 121 7.93 11.05 5.75
C GLU A 121 8.73 10.64 6.99
N LEU A 122 10.04 10.43 6.83
CA LEU A 122 10.93 10.22 7.96
C LEU A 122 11.31 11.56 8.60
N GLY A 123 11.07 11.69 9.91
CA GLY A 123 11.56 12.83 10.70
C GLY A 123 13.05 12.66 11.02
N TYR A 124 13.92 13.42 10.39
CA TYR A 124 15.36 13.38 10.67
C TYR A 124 15.74 14.35 11.79
N THR A 125 16.62 13.90 12.68
CA THR A 125 17.36 14.75 13.62
C THR A 125 18.78 14.17 13.73
N PRO A 126 19.81 14.80 13.15
CA PRO A 126 19.84 16.11 12.50
C PRO A 126 19.27 16.11 11.07
N SER A 127 18.78 17.27 10.60
CA SER A 127 18.27 17.45 9.23
C SER A 127 19.36 17.72 8.18
N ASN A 128 20.64 17.71 8.59
CA ASN A 128 21.79 17.90 7.72
C ASN A 128 22.42 16.54 7.42
N ILE A 129 22.54 16.21 6.13
CA ILE A 129 23.12 14.95 5.67
C ILE A 129 24.56 14.72 6.16
N ASP A 130 25.34 15.79 6.30
CA ASP A 130 26.74 15.71 6.76
C ASP A 130 26.85 15.45 8.27
N ALA A 131 25.77 15.67 9.01
CA ALA A 131 25.70 15.41 10.44
C ALA A 131 25.13 14.02 10.75
N LEU A 132 24.55 13.31 9.77
CA LEU A 132 23.94 11.99 9.98
C LEU A 132 24.97 10.98 10.47
N GLN A 133 24.65 10.27 11.54
CA GLN A 133 25.46 9.17 12.02
C GLN A 133 25.05 7.87 11.32
N HIS A 134 25.88 6.84 11.48
CA HIS A 134 25.57 5.48 11.01
C HIS A 134 24.16 5.03 11.42
N LEU A 135 23.78 5.30 12.67
CA LEU A 135 22.46 4.95 13.18
C LEU A 135 21.32 5.68 12.44
N ASP A 136 21.50 6.95 12.07
CA ASP A 136 20.48 7.71 11.34
C ASP A 136 20.28 7.17 9.93
N ILE A 137 21.36 6.73 9.28
CA ILE A 137 21.32 6.10 7.96
C ILE A 137 20.64 4.73 8.04
N LEU A 138 20.93 3.93 9.07
CA LEU A 138 20.21 2.66 9.28
C LEU A 138 18.72 2.87 9.54
N ARG A 139 18.34 3.93 10.28
CA ARG A 139 16.93 4.30 10.45
C ARG A 139 16.26 4.62 9.11
N ALA A 140 16.97 5.29 8.21
CA ALA A 140 16.47 5.52 6.86
C ALA A 140 16.30 4.20 6.07
N VAL A 141 17.25 3.28 6.15
CA VAL A 141 17.15 1.95 5.48
C VAL A 141 15.89 1.22 5.95
N ILE A 142 15.68 1.19 7.27
CA ILE A 142 14.50 0.56 7.90
C ILE A 142 13.21 1.24 7.45
N PHE A 143 13.19 2.57 7.47
CA PHE A 143 12.00 3.36 7.14
C PHE A 143 11.63 3.26 5.66
N TYR A 144 12.56 3.53 4.75
CA TYR A 144 12.28 3.55 3.31
C TYR A 144 12.20 2.15 2.70
N ASN A 145 12.71 1.13 3.40
CA ASN A 145 12.85 -0.22 2.88
C ASN A 145 13.73 -0.23 1.60
N GLU A 146 14.87 0.46 1.69
CA GLU A 146 15.80 0.71 0.60
C GLU A 146 17.23 0.60 1.14
N ASP A 147 18.14 -0.03 0.39
CA ASP A 147 19.52 -0.24 0.83
C ASP A 147 20.44 0.94 0.47
N PHE A 148 19.98 1.86 -0.38
CA PHE A 148 20.72 3.01 -0.91
C PHE A 148 22.07 2.64 -1.53
N HIS A 149 22.22 1.39 -1.97
CA HIS A 149 23.47 0.78 -2.42
C HIS A 149 24.60 0.80 -1.39
N ILE A 150 24.27 0.87 -0.10
CA ILE A 150 25.23 0.85 1.00
C ILE A 150 25.80 -0.56 1.16
N LEU A 151 27.12 -0.66 1.27
CA LEU A 151 27.83 -1.89 1.58
C LEU A 151 28.23 -1.93 3.05
N HIS A 152 28.34 -3.13 3.61
CA HIS A 152 28.72 -3.31 5.01
C HIS A 152 30.12 -2.75 5.34
N THR A 153 31.02 -2.72 4.35
CA THR A 153 32.37 -2.17 4.45
C THR A 153 32.45 -0.65 4.33
N ASP A 154 31.37 0.02 3.92
CA ASP A 154 31.38 1.47 3.76
C ASP A 154 31.54 2.15 5.12
N ASP A 155 32.46 3.12 5.18
CA ASP A 155 32.54 4.04 6.31
C ASP A 155 31.35 5.02 6.33
N VAL A 156 31.23 5.79 7.40
CA VAL A 156 30.10 6.72 7.57
C VAL A 156 30.10 7.81 6.48
N GLY A 157 31.27 8.26 6.01
CA GLY A 157 31.36 9.27 4.95
C GLY A 157 30.84 8.74 3.61
N GLU A 158 31.22 7.51 3.27
CA GLU A 158 30.77 6.83 2.06
C GLU A 158 29.26 6.55 2.10
N ARG A 159 28.73 6.14 3.25
CA ARG A 159 27.28 5.97 3.45
C ARG A 159 26.52 7.27 3.27
N ARG A 160 27.02 8.39 3.83
CA ARG A 160 26.43 9.73 3.63
C ARG A 160 26.44 10.12 2.15
N ARG A 161 27.53 9.82 1.43
CA ARG A 161 27.64 10.10 -0.02
C ARG A 161 26.59 9.35 -0.82
N LYS A 162 26.42 8.04 -0.58
CA LYS A 162 25.41 7.21 -1.26
C LYS A 162 23.98 7.64 -0.91
N PHE A 163 23.75 7.93 0.37
CA PHE A 163 22.47 8.45 0.83
C PHE A 163 22.13 9.82 0.22
N ARG A 164 23.14 10.68 0.03
CA ARG A 164 23.02 11.97 -0.65
C ARG A 164 22.65 11.76 -2.10
N ALA A 165 23.32 10.83 -2.78
CA ALA A 165 23.04 10.51 -4.18
C ALA A 165 21.56 10.14 -4.38
N TRP A 166 21.00 9.28 -3.53
CA TRP A 166 19.59 8.89 -3.58
C TRP A 166 18.60 10.06 -3.39
N HIS A 167 18.98 11.11 -2.65
CA HIS A 167 18.16 12.31 -2.49
C HIS A 167 18.24 13.29 -3.66
N THR A 168 19.17 13.08 -4.60
CA THR A 168 19.45 14.00 -5.72
C THR A 168 19.26 13.36 -7.10
N MET A 169 19.18 12.03 -7.17
CA MET A 169 18.87 11.22 -8.35
C MET A 169 17.40 10.87 -8.33
#